data_AF-A0A7Y0AMC9-F1
#
_entry.id   AF-A0A7Y0AMC9-F1
#
_cell.length_a   1.000
_cell.length_b   1.000
_cell.length_c   1.000
_cell.angle_alpha   90.00
_cell.angle_beta   90.00
_cell.angle_gamma   90.00
#
_symmetry.space_group_name_H-M   'P 1'
#
loop_
_entity.id
_entity.type
_entity.pdbx_description
1 polymer ?
#
loop_
_entity_poly.entity_id
_entity_poly.type
_entity_poly.pdbx_seq_one_letter_code
_entity_poly.pdbx_strand_id
1 'polypeptide(L)'
;MKQIELELKERLLIVGFENLAALEFFKYQYYYDLSHEYTKDKYGLICKGSEFTDEVAEEFVLKIPGCKMTYYLHNNEESNITSKALDSFKSAIEAQGYYWGENPFNERINAGYTYEKWQEAESRTFNPEKSIICKILKS
;
A
#
# COMPACT_ATOMS: atom_id res chain seq x y z
N MET A 1 8.99 -1.36 -12.01
CA MET A 1 8.70 -1.50 -10.55
C MET A 1 8.33 -0.14 -9.98
N LYS A 2 7.37 -0.07 -9.04
CA LYS A 2 6.94 1.17 -8.37
C LYS A 2 6.99 0.99 -6.85
N GLN A 3 7.27 2.04 -6.09
CA GLN A 3 7.31 1.97 -4.63
C GLN A 3 6.89 3.28 -3.96
N ILE A 4 6.33 3.18 -2.76
CA ILE A 4 6.01 4.32 -1.89
C ILE A 4 6.33 3.98 -0.43
N GLU A 5 6.77 4.98 0.33
CA GLU A 5 6.92 4.88 1.78
C GLU A 5 5.75 5.57 2.48
N LEU A 6 5.07 4.87 3.39
CA LEU A 6 4.00 5.42 4.20
C LEU A 6 4.47 5.65 5.63
N GLU A 7 4.15 6.81 6.19
CA GLU A 7 4.31 7.12 7.61
C GLU A 7 2.98 6.91 8.33
N LEU A 8 2.78 5.72 8.89
CA LEU A 8 1.63 5.40 9.75
C LEU A 8 2.10 5.33 11.22
N LYS A 9 1.52 4.46 12.06
CA LYS A 9 2.11 4.13 13.38
C LYS A 9 3.57 3.66 13.23
N GLU A 10 3.85 3.00 12.11
CA GLU A 10 5.17 2.55 11.71
C GLU A 10 5.42 2.94 10.26
N ARG A 11 6.69 2.97 9.86
CA ARG A 11 7.08 3.24 8.48
C ARG A 11 6.94 1.97 7.64
N LEU A 12 6.13 2.04 6.59
CA LEU A 12 5.90 0.95 5.66
C LEU A 12 6.48 1.29 4.29
N LEU A 13 7.03 0.29 3.60
CA LEU A 13 7.38 0.35 2.19
C LEU A 13 6.44 -0.56 1.42
N ILE A 14 5.75 0.00 0.43
CA ILE A 14 4.92 -0.75 -0.51
C ILE A 14 5.67 -0.86 -1.82
N VAL A 15 5.83 -2.08 -2.34
CA VAL A 15 6.50 -2.32 -3.61
C VAL A 15 5.55 -3.05 -4.55
N GLY A 16 5.31 -2.45 -5.72
CA GLY A 16 4.48 -2.97 -6.79
C GLY A 16 5.31 -3.47 -7.97
N PHE A 17 5.03 -4.70 -8.39
CA PHE A 17 5.71 -5.40 -9.47
C PHE A 17 4.87 -5.42 -10.76
N GLU A 18 5.55 -5.50 -11.91
CA GLU A 18 4.89 -5.54 -13.22
C GLU A 18 4.12 -6.84 -13.44
N ASN A 19 4.68 -7.95 -12.93
CA ASN A 19 4.12 -9.28 -13.07
C ASN A 19 4.47 -10.17 -11.86
N LEU A 20 3.79 -11.32 -11.77
CA LEU A 20 3.97 -12.26 -10.67
C LEU A 20 5.36 -12.91 -10.65
N ALA A 21 6.01 -13.07 -11.82
CA ALA A 21 7.36 -13.63 -11.87
C ALA A 21 8.38 -12.69 -11.20
N ALA A 22 8.27 -11.38 -11.42
CA ALA A 22 9.10 -10.38 -10.75
C ALA A 22 8.86 -10.36 -9.23
N LEU A 23 7.60 -10.49 -8.79
CA LEU A 23 7.26 -10.63 -7.37
C LEU A 23 7.90 -11.88 -6.74
N GLU A 24 7.75 -13.05 -7.36
CA GLU A 24 8.30 -14.29 -6.80
C GLU A 24 9.83 -14.30 -6.83
N PHE A 25 10.44 -13.69 -7.86
CA PHE A 25 11.88 -13.48 -7.91
C PHE A 25 12.37 -12.57 -6.78
N PHE A 26 11.67 -11.46 -6.51
CA PHE A 26 11.96 -10.59 -5.37
C PHE A 26 11.89 -11.36 -4.06
N LYS A 27 10.79 -12.12 -3.84
CA LYS A 27 10.62 -12.92 -2.62
C LYS A 27 11.77 -13.90 -2.46
N TYR A 28 12.14 -14.61 -3.52
CA TYR A 28 13.30 -15.51 -3.50
C TYR A 28 14.57 -14.78 -3.07
N GLN A 29 14.90 -13.65 -3.69
CA GLN A 29 16.07 -12.86 -3.31
C GLN A 29 16.04 -12.40 -1.86
N TYR A 30 14.88 -11.94 -1.37
CA TYR A 30 14.70 -11.50 0.01
C TYR A 30 14.86 -12.67 1.01
N TYR A 31 14.26 -13.83 0.75
CA TYR A 31 14.34 -14.99 1.67
C TYR A 31 15.75 -15.56 1.77
N TYR A 32 16.50 -15.58 0.66
CA TYR A 32 17.87 -16.07 0.62
C TYR A 32 18.93 -14.99 0.86
N ASP A 33 18.52 -13.77 1.21
CA ASP A 33 19.41 -12.63 1.50
C ASP A 33 20.39 -12.32 0.35
N LEU A 34 19.88 -12.45 -0.88
CA LEU A 34 20.62 -12.21 -2.12
C LEU A 34 20.41 -10.77 -2.65
N SER A 35 19.45 -10.04 -2.09
CA SER A 35 19.16 -8.66 -2.44
C SER A 35 20.06 -7.71 -1.66
N HIS A 36 20.82 -6.86 -2.35
CA HIS A 36 21.65 -5.84 -1.70
C HIS A 36 20.84 -4.59 -1.31
N GLU A 37 19.70 -4.39 -1.95
CA GLU A 37 18.83 -3.24 -1.75
C GLU A 37 17.76 -3.52 -0.68
N TYR A 38 17.18 -4.73 -0.70
CA TYR A 38 16.08 -5.15 0.18
C TYR A 38 16.52 -6.29 1.10
N THR A 39 17.31 -5.94 2.11
CA THR A 39 17.87 -6.88 3.08
C THR A 39 16.96 -7.03 4.30
N LYS A 40 17.05 -8.17 4.99
CA LYS A 40 16.22 -8.47 6.19
C LYS A 40 16.53 -7.59 7.40
N ASP A 41 17.70 -6.98 7.46
CA ASP A 41 18.08 -6.03 8.51
C ASP A 41 17.48 -4.63 8.29
N LYS A 42 17.10 -4.30 7.05
CA LYS A 42 16.48 -3.02 6.69
C LYS A 42 14.97 -3.11 6.57
N TYR A 43 14.45 -4.24 6.06
CA TYR A 43 13.03 -4.42 5.80
C TYR A 43 12.54 -5.72 6.42
N GLY A 44 11.37 -5.65 7.06
CA GLY A 44 10.62 -6.81 7.52
C GLY A 44 9.41 -7.05 6.63
N LEU A 45 9.45 -8.08 5.79
CA LEU A 45 8.30 -8.48 4.97
C LEU A 45 7.09 -8.79 5.88
N ILE A 46 5.99 -8.08 5.67
CA ILE A 46 4.73 -8.28 6.40
C ILE A 46 3.90 -9.32 5.65
N CYS A 47 3.45 -9.01 4.44
CA CYS A 47 2.64 -9.91 3.61
C CYS A 47 2.59 -9.45 2.14
N LYS A 48 1.90 -10.23 1.29
CA LYS A 48 1.47 -9.76 -0.03
C LYS A 48 0.37 -8.70 0.11
N GLY A 49 0.25 -7.82 -0.89
CA GLY A 49 -0.82 -6.82 -0.92
C GLY A 49 -2.21 -7.45 -0.88
N SER A 50 -2.43 -8.57 -1.56
CA SER A 50 -3.71 -9.31 -1.52
C SER A 50 -4.01 -9.98 -0.17
N GLU A 51 -3.01 -10.08 0.71
CA GLU A 51 -3.12 -10.63 2.07
C GLU A 51 -3.23 -9.50 3.13
N PHE A 52 -3.17 -8.23 2.72
CA PHE A 52 -3.27 -7.09 3.64
C PHE A 52 -4.74 -6.76 3.93
N THR A 53 -5.30 -7.51 4.89
CA THR A 53 -6.70 -7.40 5.31
C THR A 53 -6.92 -6.27 6.32
N ASP A 54 -8.17 -6.08 6.75
CA ASP A 54 -8.50 -5.11 7.80
C ASP A 54 -7.74 -5.44 9.10
N GLU A 55 -7.72 -6.72 9.49
CA GLU A 55 -7.05 -7.20 10.69
C GLU A 55 -5.54 -6.91 10.68
N VAL A 56 -4.88 -7.06 9.54
CA VAL A 56 -3.45 -6.72 9.38
C VAL A 56 -3.27 -5.20 9.45
N ALA A 57 -4.14 -4.43 8.78
CA ALA A 57 -4.05 -2.98 8.74
C ALA A 57 -4.22 -2.33 10.13
N GLU A 58 -5.02 -2.92 11.03
CA GLU A 58 -5.27 -2.41 12.39
C GLU A 58 -3.99 -2.21 13.21
N GLU A 59 -2.98 -3.05 12.97
CA GLU A 59 -1.69 -2.95 13.64
C GLU A 59 -0.96 -1.64 13.28
N PHE A 60 -1.18 -1.11 12.07
CA PHE A 60 -0.42 -0.01 11.49
C PHE A 60 -1.14 1.33 11.48
N VAL A 61 -2.47 1.38 11.44
CA VAL A 61 -3.23 2.64 11.40
C VAL A 61 -3.65 3.13 12.79
N LEU A 62 -3.83 4.44 12.98
CA LEU A 62 -4.24 5.01 14.26
C LEU A 62 -5.70 4.69 14.56
N LYS A 63 -5.99 4.18 15.76
CA LYS A 63 -7.35 3.95 16.26
C LYS A 63 -7.77 5.13 17.12
N ILE A 64 -8.93 5.72 16.87
CA ILE A 64 -9.44 6.85 17.64
C ILE A 64 -10.00 6.35 18.99
N PRO A 65 -9.41 6.75 20.14
CA PRO A 65 -9.89 6.35 21.44
C PRO A 65 -11.19 7.11 21.82
N GLY A 66 -12.05 6.47 22.61
CA GLY A 66 -13.22 7.13 23.21
C GLY A 66 -14.47 7.22 22.32
N CYS A 67 -14.43 6.70 21.09
CA CYS A 67 -15.62 6.57 20.25
C CYS A 67 -16.43 5.31 20.60
N LYS A 68 -17.77 5.39 20.53
CA LYS A 68 -18.66 4.22 20.69
C LYS A 68 -18.48 3.17 19.60
N MET A 69 -18.02 3.59 18.42
CA MET A 69 -17.64 2.72 17.31
C MET A 69 -16.14 2.85 17.06
N THR A 70 -15.53 1.80 16.54
CA THR A 70 -14.12 1.83 16.17
C THR A 70 -13.92 2.65 14.89
N TYR A 71 -13.01 3.61 14.96
CA TYR A 71 -12.63 4.47 13.85
C TYR A 71 -11.12 4.51 13.69
N TYR A 72 -10.68 4.70 12.44
CA TYR A 72 -9.29 4.70 12.05
C TYR A 72 -8.90 5.96 11.29
N LEU A 73 -7.64 6.35 11.45
CA LEU A 73 -6.99 7.49 10.81
C LEU A 73 -5.62 7.05 10.29
N HIS A 74 -5.20 7.54 9.12
CA HIS A 74 -3.85 7.29 8.64
C HIS A 74 -2.86 8.36 9.10
N ASN A 75 -3.35 9.58 9.35
CA ASN A 75 -2.61 10.69 9.94
C ASN A 75 -3.50 11.43 10.96
N ASN A 76 -2.95 12.37 11.73
CA ASN A 76 -3.71 13.12 12.74
C ASN A 76 -4.74 14.12 12.16
N GLU A 77 -5.06 14.05 10.87
CA GLU A 77 -6.03 14.93 10.24
C GLU A 77 -7.42 14.30 10.30
N GLU A 78 -8.34 14.96 11.02
CA GLU A 78 -9.71 14.48 11.27
C GLU A 78 -10.56 14.30 9.99
N SER A 79 -10.07 14.73 8.82
CA SER A 79 -10.79 14.62 7.55
C SER A 79 -10.83 13.21 6.96
N ASN A 80 -10.02 12.26 7.47
CA ASN A 80 -9.85 10.93 6.88
C ASN A 80 -10.30 9.78 7.79
N ILE A 81 -11.37 10.01 8.57
CA ILE A 81 -11.91 9.03 9.51
C ILE A 81 -12.64 7.91 8.74
N THR A 82 -12.19 6.67 8.91
CA THR A 82 -12.84 5.48 8.34
C THR A 82 -13.30 4.53 9.44
N SER A 83 -14.28 3.66 9.15
CA SER A 83 -14.71 2.59 10.05
C SER A 83 -13.92 1.28 9.89
N LYS A 84 -13.00 1.25 8.92
CA LYS A 84 -12.17 0.08 8.54
C LYS A 84 -10.70 0.48 8.46
N ALA A 85 -9.83 -0.30 9.09
CA ALA A 85 -8.40 -0.03 9.13
C ALA A 85 -7.77 -0.09 7.73
N LEU A 86 -8.23 -1.02 6.88
CA LEU A 86 -7.78 -1.15 5.51
C LEU A 86 -8.13 0.09 4.68
N ASP A 87 -9.30 0.70 4.91
CA ASP A 87 -9.68 1.92 4.19
C ASP A 87 -8.84 3.11 4.65
N SER A 88 -8.49 3.17 5.93
CA SER A 88 -7.54 4.17 6.45
C SER A 88 -6.16 4.02 5.77
N PHE A 89 -5.65 2.79 5.68
CA PHE A 89 -4.42 2.49 4.95
C PHE A 89 -4.48 2.93 3.48
N LYS A 90 -5.58 2.65 2.76
CA LYS A 90 -5.76 3.11 1.36
C LYS A 90 -5.77 4.63 1.27
N SER A 91 -6.43 5.33 2.19
CA SER A 91 -6.40 6.80 2.21
C SER A 91 -4.99 7.36 2.40
N ALA A 92 -4.10 6.65 3.11
CA ALA A 92 -2.69 7.03 3.22
C ALA A 92 -1.96 6.96 1.87
N ILE A 93 -2.27 5.95 1.05
CA ILE A 93 -1.75 5.78 -0.31
C ILE A 93 -2.28 6.92 -1.20
N GLU A 94 -3.58 7.21 -1.10
CA GLU A 94 -4.24 8.27 -1.88
C GLU A 94 -3.74 9.67 -1.52
N ALA A 95 -3.41 9.91 -0.25
CA ALA A 95 -2.81 11.16 0.21
C ALA A 95 -1.44 11.45 -0.46
N GLN A 96 -0.73 10.42 -0.92
CA GLN A 96 0.50 10.56 -1.71
C GLN A 96 0.27 10.60 -3.23
N GLY A 97 -0.99 10.61 -3.68
CA GLY A 97 -1.36 10.63 -5.09
C GLY A 97 -1.29 9.27 -5.79
N TYR A 98 -1.27 8.18 -5.03
CA TYR A 98 -1.30 6.80 -5.53
C TYR A 98 -2.67 6.15 -5.32
N TYR A 99 -2.87 4.96 -5.89
CA TYR A 99 -4.12 4.21 -5.74
C TYR A 99 -3.83 2.76 -5.34
N TRP A 100 -4.82 2.08 -4.76
CA TRP A 100 -4.72 0.68 -4.33
C TRP A 100 -5.85 -0.17 -4.91
N GLY A 101 -5.51 -1.30 -5.53
CA GLY A 101 -6.49 -2.17 -6.17
C GLY A 101 -6.71 -1.79 -7.63
N GLU A 102 -7.80 -1.07 -7.87
CA GLU A 102 -8.26 -0.73 -9.21
C GLU A 102 -7.82 0.66 -9.64
N ASN A 103 -7.66 0.83 -10.95
CA ASN A 103 -7.47 2.15 -11.53
C ASN A 103 -8.78 2.93 -11.39
N PRO A 104 -8.78 4.15 -10.80
CA PRO A 104 -10.00 4.94 -10.61
C PRO A 104 -10.68 5.36 -11.92
N PHE A 105 -10.03 5.15 -13.07
CA PHE A 105 -10.57 5.43 -14.40
C PHE A 105 -10.98 4.14 -15.17
N ASN A 106 -11.31 3.03 -14.48
CA ASN A 106 -11.56 1.71 -15.11
C ASN A 106 -12.92 1.56 -15.83
N GLU A 107 -13.96 2.30 -15.43
CA GLU A 107 -15.28 2.21 -16.06
C GLU A 107 -15.24 2.95 -17.40
N ARG A 108 -14.87 2.22 -18.46
CA ARG A 108 -15.03 2.57 -19.88
C ARG A 108 -14.82 4.05 -20.20
N ILE A 109 -13.58 4.58 -20.16
CA ILE A 109 -13.26 5.95 -20.64
C ILE A 109 -14.36 6.93 -20.18
N ASN A 110 -14.60 7.01 -18.88
CA ASN A 110 -15.66 7.82 -18.31
C ASN A 110 -15.70 9.21 -18.97
N ALA A 111 -16.79 9.50 -19.69
CA ALA A 111 -17.27 10.81 -20.12
C ALA A 111 -16.23 11.93 -20.40
N GLY A 112 -15.10 11.63 -21.05
CA GLY A 112 -14.09 12.64 -21.45
C GLY A 112 -12.69 12.54 -20.81
N TYR A 113 -12.35 11.48 -20.07
CA TYR A 113 -10.95 11.24 -19.68
C TYR A 113 -10.11 10.75 -20.86
N THR A 114 -8.92 11.32 -21.03
CA THR A 114 -7.98 10.90 -22.09
C THR A 114 -7.30 9.59 -21.70
N TYR A 115 -6.88 8.82 -22.70
CA TYR A 115 -6.04 7.63 -22.52
C TYR A 115 -4.80 7.93 -21.67
N GLU A 116 -4.23 9.13 -21.81
CA GLU A 116 -3.10 9.61 -21.01
C GLU A 116 -3.40 9.64 -19.51
N LYS A 117 -4.57 10.15 -19.10
CA LYS A 117 -4.97 10.17 -17.67
C LYS A 117 -5.16 8.76 -17.12
N TRP A 118 -5.72 7.86 -17.92
CA TRP A 118 -5.85 6.45 -17.54
C TRP A 118 -4.47 5.80 -17.35
N GLN A 119 -3.53 6.02 -18.28
CA GLN A 119 -2.16 5.51 -18.18
C GLN A 119 -1.40 6.11 -16.99
N GLU A 120 -1.56 7.41 -16.73
CA GLU A 120 -0.98 8.06 -15.55
C GLU A 120 -1.49 7.42 -14.27
N ALA A 121 -2.80 7.23 -14.13
CA ALA A 121 -3.38 6.57 -12.98
C ALA A 121 -2.91 5.12 -12.86
N GLU A 122 -2.85 4.36 -13.96
CA GLU A 122 -2.35 2.99 -13.97
C GLU A 122 -0.91 2.91 -13.47
N SER A 123 -0.08 3.88 -13.84
CA SER A 123 1.29 3.98 -13.36
C SER A 123 1.37 4.18 -11.84
N ARG A 124 0.34 4.79 -11.23
CA ARG A 124 0.23 5.06 -9.78
C ARG A 124 -0.68 4.10 -9.01
N THR A 125 -1.37 3.18 -9.68
CA THR A 125 -2.16 2.14 -9.01
C THR A 125 -1.29 0.95 -8.63
N PHE A 126 -1.31 0.57 -7.36
CA PHE A 126 -0.75 -0.69 -6.89
C PHE A 126 -1.76 -1.81 -7.07
N ASN A 127 -1.35 -2.90 -7.73
CA ASN A 127 -2.15 -4.11 -7.83
C ASN A 127 -1.85 -5.01 -6.61
N PRO A 128 -2.82 -5.33 -5.74
CA PRO A 128 -2.59 -6.11 -4.52
C PRO A 128 -1.95 -7.48 -4.78
N GLU A 129 -2.34 -8.18 -5.85
CA GLU A 129 -1.79 -9.49 -6.22
C GLU A 129 -0.32 -9.44 -6.62
N LYS A 130 0.14 -8.25 -7.03
CA LYS A 130 1.51 -8.00 -7.51
C LYS A 130 2.25 -7.04 -6.60
N SER A 131 1.81 -6.87 -5.36
CA SER A 131 2.44 -5.97 -4.41
C SER A 131 2.87 -6.71 -3.15
N ILE A 132 3.88 -6.18 -2.48
CA ILE A 132 4.28 -6.57 -1.12
C ILE A 132 4.28 -5.36 -0.23
N ILE A 133 4.12 -5.62 1.06
CA ILE A 133 4.19 -4.61 2.09
C ILE A 133 5.27 -5.03 3.09
N CYS A 134 6.19 -4.11 3.34
CA CYS A 134 7.33 -4.31 4.22
C CYS A 134 7.30 -3.24 5.31
N LYS A 135 7.69 -3.61 6.53
CA LYS A 135 8.06 -2.66 7.58
C LYS A 135 9.48 -2.17 7.34
N ILE A 136 9.74 -0.88 7.50
CA ILE A 136 11.08 -0.30 7.49
C ILE A 136 11.65 -0.42 8.92
N LEU A 137 12.75 -1.17 9.08
CA LEU A 137 13.35 -1.50 10.38
C LEU A 137 14.51 -0.56 10.76
N LYS A 138 15.27 -0.10 9.77
CA LYS A 138 16.40 0.81 9.94
C LYS A 138 16.50 1.76 8.74
N SER A 139 16.67 3.04 9.04
CA SER A 139 17.00 4.11 8.08
C SER A 139 18.42 4.61 8.32
#